data_AF-A0ABD0QNK4-F1
#
_entry.id   AF-A0ABD0QNK4-F1
#
_cell.length_a   1.000
_cell.length_b   1.000
_cell.length_c   1.000
_cell.angle_alpha   90.00
_cell.angle_beta   90.00
_cell.angle_gamma   90.00
#
_symmetry.space_group_name_H-M   'P 1'
#
loop_
_entity.id
_entity.type
_entity.pdbx_description
1 polymer ?
#
loop_
_entity_poly.entity_id
_entity_poly.type
_entity_poly.pdbx_seq_one_letter_code
_entity_poly.pdbx_strand_id
1 'polypeptide(L)'
;GHCNGCTPGGADDLGDPSLKLFQCAVCNRFTTDNLDVLGLHMSAERSLPEEEWRAVVGDSHQCKLCHYTTQLKANFQLHCKTDKHVQKYQLVAHIKEGGKGNEWRLKCVAIGNPVHLKCNACDYYTNSLEKLRMHTVNSRHEASLKLYK
;
A
#
# COMPACT_ATOMS: atom_id res chain seq x y z
N GLY A 1 -30.68 1.90 -24.81
CA GLY A 1 -29.23 2.10 -24.96
C GLY A 1 -28.57 1.92 -23.61
N HIS A 2 -27.49 1.14 -23.59
CA HIS A 2 -26.25 1.21 -22.76
C HIS A 2 -26.17 2.36 -21.73
N CYS A 3 -25.56 2.28 -20.53
CA CYS A 3 -24.82 1.26 -19.79
C CYS A 3 -24.43 1.84 -18.40
N ASN A 4 -24.14 0.95 -17.45
CA ASN A 4 -23.15 1.02 -16.35
C ASN A 4 -23.27 2.00 -15.17
N GLY A 5 -23.22 1.40 -13.98
CA GLY A 5 -22.90 2.08 -12.72
C GLY A 5 -22.87 1.12 -11.53
N CYS A 6 -22.05 0.06 -11.58
CA CYS A 6 -21.69 -0.70 -10.39
C CYS A 6 -21.02 0.25 -9.39
N THR A 7 -21.69 0.51 -8.27
CA THR A 7 -21.07 1.05 -7.07
C THR A 7 -20.72 -0.11 -6.15
N PRO A 8 -19.45 -0.47 -5.95
CA PRO A 8 -19.07 -1.13 -4.72
C PRO A 8 -19.03 -0.04 -3.64
N GLY A 9 -20.18 0.16 -2.98
CA GLY A 9 -20.27 0.96 -1.78
C GLY A 9 -19.28 0.43 -0.76
N GLY A 10 -18.36 1.29 -0.34
CA GLY A 10 -17.45 1.03 0.76
C GLY A 10 -18.25 0.69 2.00
N ALA A 11 -18.12 -0.54 2.46
CA ALA A 11 -18.44 -0.86 3.84
C ALA A 11 -17.37 -0.18 4.70
N ASP A 12 -17.70 1.00 5.22
CA ASP A 12 -17.13 1.52 6.45
C ASP A 12 -17.53 0.56 7.58
N ASP A 13 -16.85 -0.59 7.65
CA ASP A 13 -16.87 -1.48 8.81
C ASP A 13 -16.00 -0.82 9.88
N LEU A 14 -16.60 0.06 10.68
CA LEU A 14 -16.12 0.45 12.01
C LEU A 14 -16.24 -0.75 12.98
N GLY A 15 -16.00 -1.97 12.49
CA GLY A 15 -15.80 -3.15 13.30
C GLY A 15 -14.42 -3.07 13.91
N ASP A 16 -14.33 -3.46 15.19
CA ASP A 16 -13.07 -3.49 15.92
C ASP A 16 -11.96 -4.14 15.05
N PRO A 17 -10.86 -3.42 14.72
CA PRO A 17 -9.81 -3.92 13.83
C PRO A 17 -9.10 -5.16 14.39
N SER A 18 -9.37 -5.52 15.65
CA SER A 18 -8.87 -6.72 16.32
C SER A 18 -9.68 -7.98 15.99
N LEU A 19 -10.68 -7.93 15.09
CA LEU A 19 -11.45 -9.12 14.69
C LEU A 19 -11.01 -9.73 13.34
N LYS A 20 -10.16 -9.04 12.57
CA LYS A 20 -9.74 -9.48 11.23
C LYS A 20 -8.36 -10.12 11.23
N LEU A 21 -8.21 -11.25 10.54
CA LEU A 21 -6.98 -12.04 10.59
C LEU A 21 -5.77 -11.42 9.89
N PHE A 22 -5.98 -10.73 8.77
CA PHE A 22 -4.90 -10.15 7.99
C PHE A 22 -4.98 -8.63 7.95
N GLN A 23 -3.82 -7.98 7.96
CA GLN A 23 -3.68 -6.54 7.91
C GLN A 23 -2.65 -6.14 6.88
N CYS A 24 -2.95 -5.09 6.11
CA CYS A 24 -1.95 -4.42 5.30
C CYS A 24 -1.00 -3.65 6.21
N ALA A 25 0.26 -4.09 6.27
CA ALA A 25 1.29 -3.39 7.03
C ALA A 25 1.78 -2.11 6.34
N VAL A 26 1.43 -1.87 5.07
CA VAL A 26 1.84 -0.67 4.31
C VAL A 26 0.99 0.54 4.70
N CYS A 27 -0.33 0.45 4.54
CA CYS A 27 -1.25 1.52 4.93
C CYS A 27 -1.70 1.42 6.39
N ASN A 28 -1.56 0.26 7.04
CA ASN A 28 -2.00 0.02 8.42
C ASN A 28 -3.48 0.38 8.69
N ARG A 29 -4.30 0.45 7.63
CA ARG A 29 -5.73 0.79 7.67
C ARG A 29 -6.61 -0.35 7.18
N PHE A 30 -6.10 -1.15 6.24
CA PHE A 30 -6.85 -2.23 5.63
C PHE A 30 -6.68 -3.53 6.41
N THR A 31 -7.79 -4.16 6.77
CA THR A 31 -7.82 -5.47 7.44
C THR A 31 -8.87 -6.37 6.81
N THR A 32 -8.60 -7.68 6.70
CA THR A 32 -9.53 -8.66 6.11
C THR A 32 -9.25 -10.08 6.62
N ASP A 33 -10.24 -10.96 6.58
CA ASP A 33 -10.08 -12.41 6.81
C ASP A 33 -9.78 -13.19 5.51
N ASN A 34 -9.75 -12.52 4.36
CA ASN A 34 -9.62 -13.16 3.04
C ASN A 34 -8.32 -12.76 2.37
N LEU A 35 -7.44 -13.73 2.10
CA LEU A 35 -6.14 -13.48 1.46
C LEU A 35 -6.27 -12.95 0.02
N ASP A 36 -7.28 -13.37 -0.73
CA ASP A 36 -7.52 -12.88 -2.08
C ASP A 36 -7.93 -11.40 -2.07
N VAL A 37 -8.77 -11.00 -1.12
CA VAL A 37 -9.16 -9.59 -0.90
C VAL A 37 -7.94 -8.75 -0.49
N LEU A 38 -7.05 -9.29 0.35
CA LEU A 38 -5.79 -8.63 0.70
C LEU A 38 -4.86 -8.49 -0.52
N GLY A 39 -4.80 -9.51 -1.37
CA GLY A 39 -4.06 -9.48 -2.62
C GLY A 39 -4.58 -8.42 -3.59
N LEU A 40 -5.90 -8.33 -3.77
CA LEU A 40 -6.54 -7.28 -4.55
C LEU A 40 -6.23 -5.88 -3.99
N HIS A 41 -6.25 -5.72 -2.65
CA HIS A 41 -5.84 -4.46 -2.04
C HIS A 41 -4.37 -4.13 -2.32
N MET A 42 -3.44 -5.09 -2.30
CA MET A 42 -2.04 -4.83 -2.67
C MET A 42 -1.90 -4.35 -4.11
N SER A 43 -2.60 -4.99 -5.03
CA SER A 43 -2.51 -4.71 -6.47
C SER A 43 -3.35 -3.52 -6.93
N ALA A 44 -4.11 -2.89 -6.03
CA ALA A 44 -4.93 -1.73 -6.38
C ALA A 44 -4.06 -0.58 -6.91
N GLU A 45 -4.45 -0.03 -8.05
CA GLU A 45 -3.80 1.15 -8.61
C GLU A 45 -4.09 2.37 -7.75
N ARG A 46 -3.03 3.10 -7.41
CA ARG A 46 -3.13 4.29 -6.55
C ARG A 46 -2.55 5.50 -7.24
N SER A 47 -3.08 6.65 -6.84
CA SER A 47 -2.63 7.95 -7.31
C SER A 47 -2.37 8.91 -6.15
N LEU A 48 -1.38 9.77 -6.34
CA LEU A 48 -1.03 10.86 -5.45
C LEU A 48 -1.43 12.18 -6.10
N PRO A 49 -1.95 13.15 -5.32
CA PRO A 49 -2.17 14.49 -5.84
C PRO A 49 -0.84 15.08 -6.31
N GLU A 50 -0.86 15.75 -7.46
CA GLU A 50 0.37 16.17 -8.15
C GLU A 50 1.24 17.07 -7.28
N GLU A 51 0.66 17.96 -6.48
CA GLU A 51 1.38 18.86 -5.58
C GLU A 51 2.25 18.14 -4.54
N GLU A 52 1.91 16.91 -4.17
CA GLU A 52 2.62 16.16 -3.12
C GLU A 52 3.93 15.56 -3.61
N TRP A 53 4.02 15.24 -4.89
CA TRP A 53 5.17 14.51 -5.45
C TRP A 53 5.86 15.25 -6.59
N ARG A 54 5.17 16.16 -7.27
CA ARG A 54 5.66 17.00 -8.37
C ARG A 54 5.68 18.46 -7.92
N ALA A 55 6.69 19.20 -8.36
CA ALA A 55 6.72 20.65 -8.27
C ALA A 55 7.28 21.25 -9.56
N VAL A 56 6.86 22.48 -9.86
CA VAL A 56 7.45 23.32 -10.89
C VAL A 56 7.98 24.57 -10.19
N VAL A 57 9.28 24.83 -10.31
CA VAL A 57 9.95 25.98 -9.68
C VAL A 57 10.69 26.73 -10.78
N GLY A 58 10.21 27.92 -11.12
CA GLY A 58 10.61 28.60 -12.35
C GLY A 58 10.35 27.71 -13.57
N ASP A 59 11.34 27.53 -14.42
CA ASP A 59 11.30 26.64 -15.59
C ASP A 59 11.69 25.17 -15.29
N SER A 60 11.90 24.82 -14.02
CA SER A 60 12.35 23.48 -13.63
C SER A 60 11.22 22.59 -13.10
N HIS A 61 11.14 21.37 -13.61
CA HIS A 61 10.30 20.29 -13.12
C HIS A 61 11.04 19.46 -12.07
N GLN A 62 10.41 19.24 -10.91
CA GLN A 62 10.98 18.54 -9.77
C GLN A 62 10.09 17.37 -9.34
N CYS A 63 10.70 16.23 -9.05
CA CYS A 63 10.09 15.07 -8.44
C CYS A 63 10.55 15.02 -6.99
N LYS A 64 9.67 15.39 -6.06
CA LYS A 64 9.91 15.39 -4.61
C LYS A 64 10.21 13.99 -4.08
N LEU A 65 9.63 12.95 -4.70
CA LEU A 65 9.86 11.56 -4.27
C LEU A 65 11.28 11.09 -4.59
N CYS A 66 11.81 11.43 -5.76
CA CYS A 66 13.10 10.95 -6.22
C CYS A 66 14.23 11.98 -6.03
N HIS A 67 13.90 13.18 -5.57
CA HIS A 67 14.79 14.35 -5.56
C HIS A 67 15.41 14.61 -6.95
N TYR A 68 14.63 14.36 -8.01
CA TYR A 68 15.04 14.52 -9.39
C TYR A 68 14.54 15.85 -9.94
N THR A 69 15.43 16.64 -10.54
CA THR A 69 15.11 17.96 -11.09
C THR A 69 15.60 18.08 -12.53
N THR A 70 14.80 18.66 -13.41
CA THR A 70 15.18 18.93 -14.80
C THR A 70 14.40 20.12 -15.37
N GLN A 71 15.02 20.90 -16.25
CA GLN A 71 14.35 21.98 -16.99
C GLN A 71 13.56 21.46 -18.21
N LEU A 72 13.78 20.20 -18.62
CA LEU A 72 13.15 19.63 -19.79
C LEU A 72 11.94 18.76 -19.39
N LYS A 73 10.74 19.20 -19.78
CA LYS A 73 9.50 18.44 -19.56
C LYS A 73 9.59 17.00 -20.09
N ALA A 74 10.25 16.80 -21.23
CA ALA A 74 10.47 15.48 -21.81
C ALA A 74 11.30 14.55 -20.89
N ASN A 75 12.39 15.05 -20.31
CA ASN A 75 13.20 14.28 -19.36
C ASN A 75 12.40 13.93 -18.11
N PHE A 76 11.57 14.86 -17.63
CA PHE A 76 10.70 14.61 -16.50
C PHE A 76 9.65 13.52 -16.78
N GLN A 77 9.06 13.53 -17.98
CA GLN A 77 8.12 12.49 -18.41
C GLN A 77 8.79 11.11 -18.52
N LEU A 78 10.03 11.05 -19.00
CA LEU A 78 10.81 9.81 -19.02
C LEU A 78 11.11 9.31 -17.61
N HIS A 79 11.51 10.21 -16.71
CA HIS A 79 11.71 9.88 -15.30
C HIS A 79 10.47 9.23 -14.67
N CYS A 80 9.27 9.78 -14.93
CA CYS A 80 8.02 9.23 -14.40
C CYS A 80 7.71 7.80 -14.87
N LYS A 81 8.30 7.36 -15.99
CA LYS A 81 8.14 5.99 -16.52
C LYS A 81 9.17 5.01 -15.98
N THR A 82 10.19 5.48 -15.25
CA THR A 82 11.21 4.60 -14.69
C THR A 82 10.62 3.73 -13.60
N ASP A 83 11.01 2.46 -13.59
CA ASP A 83 10.57 1.49 -12.59
C ASP A 83 10.85 1.98 -11.15
N LYS A 84 12.02 2.58 -10.90
CA LYS A 84 12.36 3.23 -9.62
C LYS A 84 11.33 4.28 -9.20
N HIS A 85 10.88 5.12 -10.12
CA HIS A 85 9.84 6.12 -9.83
C HIS A 85 8.50 5.44 -9.57
N VAL A 86 8.06 4.55 -10.45
CA VAL A 86 6.76 3.87 -10.36
C VAL A 86 6.63 3.08 -9.05
N GLN A 87 7.65 2.30 -8.68
CA GLN A 87 7.67 1.57 -7.42
C GLN A 87 7.58 2.51 -6.21
N LYS A 88 8.39 3.58 -6.19
CA LYS A 88 8.37 4.56 -5.08
C LYS A 88 7.05 5.32 -5.02
N TYR A 89 6.48 5.68 -6.16
CA TYR A 89 5.21 6.39 -6.28
C TYR A 89 4.06 5.56 -5.73
N GLN A 90 3.90 4.31 -6.20
CA GLN A 90 2.82 3.42 -5.74
C GLN A 90 2.93 3.12 -4.24
N LEU A 91 4.16 2.91 -3.74
CA LEU A 91 4.40 2.68 -2.32
C LEU A 91 4.01 3.90 -1.47
N VAL A 92 4.43 5.10 -1.86
CA VAL A 92 4.08 6.34 -1.14
C VAL A 92 2.57 6.61 -1.18
N ALA A 93 1.93 6.35 -2.32
CA ALA A 93 0.48 6.41 -2.47
C ALA A 93 -0.22 5.49 -1.48
N HIS A 94 0.24 4.25 -1.37
CA HIS A 94 -0.31 3.26 -0.44
C HIS A 94 -0.10 3.62 1.03
N ILE A 95 1.10 4.07 1.40
CA ILE A 95 1.41 4.49 2.79
C ILE A 95 0.46 5.63 3.22
N LYS A 96 0.20 6.59 2.32
CA LYS A 96 -0.66 7.74 2.60
C LYS A 96 -2.14 7.38 2.84
N GLU A 97 -2.62 6.23 2.37
CA GLU A 97 -3.99 5.76 2.69
C GLU A 97 -4.22 5.60 4.21
N GLY A 98 -3.15 5.35 4.97
CA GLY A 98 -3.17 5.27 6.44
C GLY A 98 -3.13 6.62 7.16
N GLY A 99 -3.02 7.74 6.43
CA GLY A 99 -3.05 9.08 7.02
C GLY A 99 -1.80 9.44 7.83
N LYS A 100 -1.97 10.38 8.78
CA LYS A 100 -0.87 11.02 9.54
C LYS A 100 0.01 10.04 10.33
N GLY A 101 -0.57 8.93 10.80
CA GLY A 101 0.14 7.88 11.53
C GLY A 101 1.24 7.18 10.73
N ASN A 102 1.24 7.32 9.39
CA ASN A 102 2.21 6.70 8.50
C ASN A 102 3.27 7.67 7.95
N GLU A 103 3.24 8.95 8.33
CA GLU A 103 4.21 9.95 7.84
C GLU A 103 5.66 9.59 8.17
N TRP A 104 5.90 8.89 9.28
CA TRP A 104 7.23 8.38 9.65
C TRP A 104 7.75 7.33 8.65
N ARG A 105 6.86 6.52 8.04
CA ARG A 105 7.23 5.51 7.05
C ARG A 105 7.70 6.15 5.75
N LEU A 106 7.13 7.30 5.37
CA LEU A 106 7.57 8.07 4.19
C LEU A 106 9.06 8.43 4.27
N LYS A 107 9.56 8.74 5.47
CA LYS A 107 10.98 9.05 5.70
C LYS A 107 11.89 7.81 5.54
N CYS A 108 11.36 6.61 5.76
CA CYS A 108 12.07 5.34 5.64
C CYS A 108 11.91 4.65 4.28
N VAL A 109 11.08 5.16 3.35
CA VAL A 109 10.87 4.58 2.01
C VAL A 109 12.19 4.43 1.23
N ALA A 110 13.19 5.24 1.51
CA ALA A 110 14.52 5.14 0.91
C ALA A 110 15.28 3.84 1.23
N ILE A 111 14.87 3.11 2.28
CA ILE A 111 15.54 1.90 2.79
C ILE A 111 14.96 0.63 2.15
N GLY A 112 13.87 0.76 1.37
CA GLY A 112 13.05 -0.37 0.93
C GLY A 112 12.08 -0.79 2.03
N ASN A 113 10.88 -1.21 1.66
CA ASN A 113 9.88 -1.66 2.63
C ASN A 113 9.95 -3.19 2.74
N PRO A 114 10.56 -3.76 3.80
CA PRO A 114 10.81 -5.20 3.86
C PRO A 114 9.55 -6.01 4.20
N VAL A 115 8.44 -5.37 4.58
CA VAL A 115 7.24 -6.03 5.12
C VAL A 115 5.96 -5.30 4.69
N HIS A 116 5.04 -6.02 4.04
CA HIS A 116 3.80 -5.45 3.49
C HIS A 116 2.53 -6.04 4.10
N LEU A 117 2.62 -7.24 4.70
CA LEU A 117 1.48 -8.02 5.15
C LEU A 117 1.69 -8.49 6.59
N LYS A 118 0.62 -8.51 7.37
CA LYS A 118 0.59 -8.97 8.76
C LYS A 118 -0.56 -9.95 8.97
N CYS A 119 -0.32 -11.01 9.74
CA CYS A 119 -1.33 -11.85 10.36
C CYS A 119 -1.49 -11.44 11.83
N ASN A 120 -2.67 -10.97 12.22
CA ASN A 120 -2.93 -10.46 13.56
C ASN A 120 -2.99 -11.58 14.61
N ALA A 121 -3.57 -12.73 14.27
CA ALA A 121 -3.68 -13.87 15.20
C ALA A 121 -2.31 -14.44 15.63
N CYS A 122 -1.28 -14.27 14.80
CA CYS A 122 0.06 -14.83 15.04
C CYS A 122 1.15 -13.76 15.22
N ASP A 123 0.79 -12.47 15.14
CA ASP A 123 1.70 -11.33 14.96
C ASP A 123 2.81 -11.62 13.91
N TYR A 124 2.45 -12.34 12.84
CA TYR A 124 3.40 -12.79 11.81
C TYR A 124 3.46 -11.80 10.66
N TYR A 125 4.67 -11.43 10.23
CA TYR A 125 4.92 -10.42 9.21
C TYR A 125 5.61 -11.02 7.98
N THR A 126 5.21 -10.58 6.78
CA THR A 126 5.82 -11.02 5.53
C THR A 126 5.70 -9.99 4.40
N ASN A 127 6.50 -10.15 3.36
CA ASN A 127 6.46 -9.36 2.13
C ASN A 127 5.86 -10.11 0.95
N SER A 128 5.46 -11.38 1.11
CA SER A 128 4.91 -12.18 0.03
C SER A 128 3.55 -12.73 0.41
N LEU A 129 2.55 -12.52 -0.45
CA LEU A 129 1.22 -13.08 -0.26
C LEU A 129 1.27 -14.62 -0.19
N GLU A 130 2.13 -15.24 -1.00
CA GLU A 130 2.31 -16.69 -1.00
C GLU A 130 2.87 -17.23 0.32
N LYS A 131 3.86 -16.52 0.91
CA LYS A 131 4.36 -16.88 2.25
C LYS A 131 3.28 -16.76 3.32
N LEU A 132 2.38 -15.78 3.18
CA LEU A 132 1.24 -15.63 4.09
C LEU A 132 0.21 -16.76 3.90
N ARG A 133 -0.06 -17.18 2.65
CA ARG A 133 -0.91 -18.35 2.33
C ARG A 133 -0.34 -19.63 2.92
N MET A 134 0.98 -19.83 2.82
CA MET A 134 1.66 -20.98 3.43
C MET A 134 1.63 -20.93 4.97
N HIS A 135 1.62 -19.73 5.56
CA HIS A 135 1.48 -19.57 7.01
C HIS A 135 0.10 -20.02 7.50
N THR A 136 -0.98 -19.70 6.77
CA THR A 136 -2.35 -19.99 7.22
C THR A 136 -2.71 -21.47 7.22
N VAL A 137 -2.00 -22.29 6.44
CA VAL A 137 -2.17 -23.75 6.41
C VAL A 137 -1.33 -24.48 7.46
N ASN A 138 -0.53 -23.76 8.25
CA ASN A 138 0.30 -24.35 9.29
C ASN A 138 -0.53 -24.63 10.56
N SER A 139 -0.37 -25.80 11.18
CA SER A 139 -1.08 -26.17 12.41
C SER A 139 -0.86 -25.19 13.57
N ARG A 140 0.26 -24.46 13.59
CA ARG A 140 0.48 -23.37 14.56
C ARG A 140 -0.51 -22.21 14.35
N HIS A 141 -0.81 -21.86 13.10
CA HIS A 141 -1.81 -20.84 12.79
C HIS A 141 -3.20 -21.29 13.24
N GLU A 142 -3.58 -22.54 13.00
CA GLU A 142 -4.87 -23.09 13.44
C GLU A 142 -5.04 -23.04 14.97
N ALA A 143 -3.97 -23.30 15.73
CA ALA A 143 -3.98 -23.20 17.19
C ALA A 143 -4.14 -21.74 17.66
N SER A 144 -3.37 -20.81 17.09
CA SER A 144 -3.48 -19.38 17.41
C SER A 144 -4.83 -18.79 17.00
N LEU A 145 -5.38 -19.23 15.86
CA LEU A 145 -6.68 -18.78 15.34
C LEU A 145 -7.81 -19.10 16.30
N LYS A 146 -7.81 -20.29 16.91
CA LYS A 146 -8.81 -20.72 17.91
C LYS A 146 -8.77 -19.92 19.22
N LEU A 147 -7.64 -19.27 19.52
CA LEU A 147 -7.50 -18.41 20.69
C LEU A 147 -7.85 -16.96 20.39
N TYR A 148 -7.76 -16.58 19.11
CA TYR A 148 -7.94 -15.20 18.64
C TYR A 148 -9.41 -14.87 18.30
N LYS A 149 -10.23 -15.86 17.97
CA LYS A 149 -11.68 -15.75 17.75
C LYS A 149 -12.44 -16.57 18.78
#